data_AF-A0A9P7UUY5-F1
#
_entry.id   AF-A0A9P7UUY5-F1
#
_cell.length_a   1.000
_cell.length_b   1.000
_cell.length_c   1.000
_cell.angle_alpha   90.00
_cell.angle_beta   90.00
_cell.angle_gamma   90.00
#
_symmetry.space_group_name_H-M   'P 1'
#
loop_
_entity.id
_entity.type
_entity.pdbx_description
1 polymer ?
#
loop_
_entity_poly.entity_id
_entity_poly.type
_entity_poly.pdbx_seq_one_letter_code
_entity_poly.pdbx_strand_id
1 'polypeptide(L)'
;MFFRRSTSRALSTPPEEGNVNPDSTTNSSNEKRVHLKGTQAEDLDTTMTTITSPPTAPTTPNKRRTSLETLVTKIRLPRSPNRDETHKHSPKNQRIESTSGEEPISHPGLSESLASPQKASIIHRDTFMCSGGVNLARLLGMTRQTILERAEEAGANCLVEEKWKCVITGPRRPRGAYKVHIHYSAFAAKSKESDPHKPVALDNAQGVPGLMTILERQE
;
A
#
# COMPACT_ATOMS: atom_id res chain seq x y z
N MET A 1 -38.37 32.93 15.03
CA MET A 1 -39.73 32.60 14.53
C MET A 1 -39.60 32.04 13.11
N PHE A 2 -40.17 30.86 12.87
CA PHE A 2 -40.60 30.18 11.62
C PHE A 2 -39.91 30.52 10.28
N PHE A 3 -39.46 29.58 9.44
CA PHE A 3 -40.25 28.49 8.85
C PHE A 3 -39.40 27.27 8.44
N ARG A 4 -39.97 26.09 8.69
CA ARG A 4 -39.62 24.79 8.08
C ARG A 4 -40.00 24.77 6.60
N ARG A 5 -39.22 24.10 5.75
CA ARG A 5 -39.76 23.36 4.60
C ARG A 5 -38.99 22.07 4.36
N SER A 6 -39.63 20.99 4.78
CA SER A 6 -39.36 19.61 4.42
C SER A 6 -39.79 19.41 2.96
N THR A 7 -38.96 18.76 2.15
CA THR A 7 -39.41 18.19 0.86
C THR A 7 -38.93 16.75 0.78
N SER A 8 -39.87 15.86 1.11
CA SER A 8 -39.79 14.43 0.85
C SER A 8 -39.94 14.21 -0.65
N ARG A 9 -38.97 13.56 -1.30
CA ARG A 9 -39.13 13.05 -2.66
C ARG A 9 -39.17 11.53 -2.59
N ALA A 10 -40.38 10.99 -2.69
CA ALA A 10 -40.60 9.58 -2.98
C ALA A 10 -40.23 9.33 -4.44
N LEU A 11 -39.32 8.39 -4.69
CA LEU A 11 -39.12 7.82 -6.01
C LEU A 11 -39.77 6.43 -6.02
N SER A 12 -40.81 6.34 -6.84
CA SER A 12 -41.51 5.14 -7.24
C SER A 12 -40.70 4.45 -8.33
N THR A 13 -40.54 3.13 -8.23
CA THR A 13 -40.32 2.25 -9.41
C THR A 13 -40.88 0.85 -9.14
N PRO A 14 -41.37 0.17 -10.19
CA PRO A 14 -42.46 -0.81 -10.19
C PRO A 14 -42.03 -2.27 -9.90
N PRO A 15 -42.99 -3.21 -9.77
CA PRO A 15 -42.71 -4.64 -9.72
C PRO A 15 -42.51 -5.20 -11.13
N GLU A 16 -41.57 -6.11 -11.31
CA GLU A 16 -41.68 -7.09 -12.39
C GLU A 16 -41.21 -8.46 -11.93
N GLU A 17 -42.16 -9.39 -11.98
CA GLU A 17 -42.00 -10.82 -11.79
C GLU A 17 -41.32 -11.41 -13.03
N GLY A 18 -40.25 -12.17 -12.82
CA GLY A 18 -39.47 -12.80 -13.88
C GLY A 18 -39.09 -14.22 -13.51
N ASN A 19 -40.06 -15.11 -13.71
CA ASN A 19 -40.04 -16.56 -13.66
C ASN A 19 -38.78 -17.20 -14.30
N VAL A 20 -38.01 -18.01 -13.55
CA VAL A 20 -37.07 -18.98 -14.13
C VAL A 20 -37.20 -20.32 -13.39
N ASN A 21 -37.55 -21.34 -14.16
CA ASN A 21 -37.83 -22.72 -13.78
C ASN A 21 -36.69 -23.41 -12.98
N PRO A 22 -37.03 -24.33 -12.06
CA PRO A 22 -36.13 -25.33 -11.52
C PRO A 22 -36.32 -26.66 -12.25
N ASP A 23 -35.38 -26.99 -13.13
CA ASP A 23 -35.13 -28.34 -13.65
C ASP A 23 -33.82 -28.24 -14.44
N SER A 24 -32.79 -29.06 -14.29
CA SER A 24 -32.77 -30.46 -13.94
C SER A 24 -31.30 -30.93 -13.93
N THR A 25 -31.07 -32.13 -13.44
CA THR A 25 -30.01 -33.06 -13.90
C THR A 25 -28.67 -33.03 -13.16
N THR A 26 -28.63 -33.84 -12.09
CA THR A 26 -27.67 -34.95 -11.85
C THR A 26 -26.37 -34.97 -12.66
N ASN A 27 -25.24 -34.95 -11.97
CA ASN A 27 -24.01 -35.71 -12.26
C ASN A 27 -23.06 -35.51 -11.07
N SER A 28 -22.26 -36.44 -10.58
CA SER A 28 -22.16 -37.89 -10.71
C SER A 28 -21.10 -38.22 -9.65
N SER A 29 -21.44 -39.09 -8.71
CA SER A 29 -20.53 -39.54 -7.66
C SER A 29 -19.33 -40.24 -8.28
N ASN A 30 -18.12 -39.71 -8.07
CA ASN A 30 -16.89 -40.47 -8.26
C ASN A 30 -16.12 -40.49 -6.93
N GLU A 31 -16.51 -41.45 -6.08
CA GLU A 31 -15.66 -41.96 -5.02
C GLU A 31 -14.45 -42.65 -5.66
N LYS A 32 -13.30 -41.97 -5.70
CA LYS A 32 -12.01 -42.64 -5.81
C LYS A 32 -11.39 -42.77 -4.43
N ARG A 33 -11.71 -43.92 -3.85
CA ARG A 33 -11.03 -44.62 -2.76
C ARG A 33 -9.52 -44.65 -3.02
N VAL A 34 -8.75 -43.81 -2.32
CA VAL A 34 -7.29 -43.94 -2.29
C VAL A 34 -6.92 -44.73 -1.04
N HIS A 35 -6.38 -45.91 -1.30
CA HIS A 35 -5.92 -46.88 -0.31
C HIS A 35 -4.64 -46.35 0.36
N LEU A 36 -4.62 -46.34 1.70
CA LEU A 36 -3.40 -46.23 2.50
C LEU A 36 -2.47 -47.40 2.22
N LYS A 37 -1.14 -47.14 2.11
CA LYS A 37 -0.08 -47.98 2.68
C LYS A 37 1.33 -47.38 2.51
N GLY A 38 2.12 -47.49 3.58
CA GLY A 38 3.58 -47.27 3.66
C GLY A 38 3.92 -45.87 4.16
N THR A 39 4.34 -45.60 5.40
CA THR A 39 5.27 -46.32 6.29
C THR A 39 6.59 -46.66 5.60
N GLN A 40 7.52 -45.71 5.60
CA GLN A 40 8.91 -45.98 5.94
C GLN A 40 9.43 -44.85 6.82
N ALA A 41 9.76 -45.23 8.05
CA ALA A 41 10.69 -44.50 8.90
C ALA A 41 12.09 -44.78 8.33
N GLU A 42 12.82 -43.73 8.03
CA GLU A 42 14.27 -43.77 7.91
C GLU A 42 14.78 -42.72 8.90
N ASP A 43 15.24 -43.23 10.04
CA ASP A 43 16.37 -42.65 10.77
C ASP A 43 17.47 -42.27 9.79
N LEU A 44 18.19 -41.17 10.04
CA LEU A 44 19.65 -41.06 9.86
C LEU A 44 20.14 -39.66 10.27
N ASP A 45 20.91 -39.68 11.36
CA ASP A 45 22.11 -38.91 11.65
C ASP A 45 22.12 -37.37 11.64
N THR A 46 22.13 -36.85 12.87
CA THR A 46 23.33 -36.24 13.47
C THR A 46 24.40 -35.72 12.50
N THR A 47 24.35 -34.42 12.20
CA THR A 47 25.58 -33.63 12.04
C THR A 47 25.46 -32.32 12.80
N MET A 48 26.17 -32.27 13.93
CA MET A 48 26.58 -31.05 14.61
C MET A 48 27.51 -30.27 13.68
N THR A 49 27.06 -29.14 13.14
CA THR A 49 27.94 -28.21 12.40
C THR A 49 28.02 -26.87 13.13
N THR A 50 29.04 -26.83 13.99
CA THR A 50 30.08 -25.80 14.03
C THR A 50 29.65 -24.35 13.83
N ILE A 51 29.45 -23.73 14.99
CA ILE A 51 29.66 -22.32 15.31
C ILE A 51 30.87 -21.78 14.54
N THR A 52 30.64 -20.94 13.52
CA THR A 52 31.70 -20.21 12.83
C THR A 52 31.48 -18.72 13.02
N SER A 53 32.54 -18.10 13.50
CA SER A 53 32.69 -16.76 14.09
C SER A 53 32.25 -15.59 13.19
N PRO A 54 31.93 -14.43 13.81
CA PRO A 54 31.65 -13.18 13.08
C PRO A 54 32.92 -12.60 12.41
N PRO A 55 32.82 -12.03 11.20
CA PRO A 55 33.92 -11.30 10.58
C PRO A 55 34.15 -9.94 11.27
N THR A 56 35.43 -9.68 11.52
CA THR A 56 36.00 -8.51 12.17
C THR A 56 35.69 -7.22 11.40
N ALA A 57 35.21 -6.19 12.11
CA ALA A 57 34.98 -4.86 11.56
C ALA A 57 36.31 -4.18 11.17
N PRO A 58 36.40 -3.53 9.99
CA PRO A 58 37.54 -2.69 9.66
C PRO A 58 37.47 -1.38 10.47
N THR A 59 38.43 -1.23 11.38
CA THR A 59 38.73 0.02 12.09
C THR A 59 39.36 0.99 11.10
N THR A 60 38.66 2.08 10.75
CA THR A 60 39.28 3.17 9.99
C THR A 60 39.84 4.24 10.92
N PRO A 61 41.05 4.76 10.63
CA PRO A 61 41.79 5.61 11.54
C PRO A 61 41.29 7.06 11.52
N ASN A 62 41.09 7.55 12.73
CA ASN A 62 40.93 8.94 13.15
C ASN A 62 42.10 9.80 12.64
N LYS A 63 41.88 10.61 11.59
CA LYS A 63 42.81 11.70 11.22
C LYS A 63 42.33 13.01 11.83
N ARG A 64 43.02 13.38 12.91
CA ARG A 64 42.99 14.70 13.53
C ARG A 64 43.62 15.76 12.62
N ARG A 65 43.00 16.94 12.64
CA ARG A 65 43.57 18.30 12.61
C ARG A 65 44.54 18.68 11.48
N THR A 66 44.17 19.73 10.76
CA THR A 66 44.98 20.96 10.67
C THR A 66 44.08 22.18 10.63
N SER A 67 44.42 23.16 11.46
CA SER A 67 43.78 24.47 11.62
C SER A 67 44.48 25.54 10.77
N LEU A 68 43.78 26.66 10.54
CA LEU A 68 44.32 27.98 10.15
C LEU A 68 44.87 27.98 8.70
N GLU A 69 44.66 28.95 7.82
CA GLU A 69 44.22 30.33 7.92
C GLU A 69 44.09 30.85 6.48
N THR A 70 43.35 31.95 6.28
CA THR A 70 43.50 32.90 5.14
C THR A 70 43.04 32.47 3.74
N LEU A 71 41.89 32.99 3.30
CA LEU A 71 41.81 34.11 2.36
C LEU A 71 40.34 34.33 1.99
N VAL A 72 39.75 35.37 2.57
CA VAL A 72 38.44 35.90 2.21
C VAL A 72 38.61 36.69 0.90
N THR A 73 38.65 35.99 -0.24
CA THR A 73 38.41 36.64 -1.53
C THR A 73 36.92 36.92 -1.65
N LYS A 74 36.57 38.16 -1.36
CA LYS A 74 35.26 38.79 -1.51
C LYS A 74 34.92 38.90 -3.00
N ILE A 75 34.68 37.78 -3.67
CA ILE A 75 34.19 37.77 -5.06
C ILE A 75 32.72 38.18 -5.00
N ARG A 76 32.46 39.48 -5.17
CA ARG A 76 31.15 40.02 -5.50
C ARG A 76 30.80 39.55 -6.91
N LEU A 77 30.24 38.35 -7.01
CA LEU A 77 29.58 37.89 -8.21
C LEU A 77 28.42 38.86 -8.51
N PRO A 78 28.29 39.37 -9.74
CA PRO A 78 27.15 40.19 -10.12
C PRO A 78 25.88 39.35 -9.93
N ARG A 79 24.98 39.84 -9.08
CA ARG A 79 23.60 39.35 -9.00
C ARG A 79 22.97 39.56 -10.37
N SER A 80 22.96 38.52 -11.19
CA SER A 80 22.20 38.47 -12.42
C SER A 80 20.71 38.70 -12.08
N PRO A 81 20.07 39.78 -12.56
CA PRO A 81 18.65 40.01 -12.38
C PRO A 81 17.90 39.26 -13.48
N ASN A 82 17.99 37.93 -13.48
CA ASN A 82 17.06 37.08 -14.22
C ASN A 82 16.39 36.15 -13.22
N ARG A 83 15.43 36.70 -12.49
CA ARG A 83 14.33 35.90 -11.98
C ARG A 83 13.17 36.20 -12.89
N ASP A 84 13.14 35.44 -13.97
CA ASP A 84 11.94 35.17 -14.74
C ASP A 84 10.76 35.13 -13.77
N GLU A 85 9.79 36.01 -14.04
CA GLU A 85 8.46 35.95 -13.48
C GLU A 85 7.81 34.64 -13.93
N THR A 86 8.23 33.52 -13.37
CA THR A 86 7.50 32.26 -13.47
C THR A 86 6.23 32.44 -12.67
N HIS A 87 5.17 32.83 -13.39
CA HIS A 87 3.77 32.63 -13.09
C HIS A 87 3.47 32.45 -11.59
N LYS A 88 3.07 33.55 -10.94
CA LYS A 88 2.25 33.53 -9.71
C LYS A 88 0.89 32.88 -10.03
N HIS A 89 0.88 31.59 -10.39
CA HIS A 89 -0.26 30.76 -10.11
C HIS A 89 -0.27 30.63 -8.59
N SER A 90 -1.14 31.42 -7.94
CA SER A 90 -1.55 31.07 -6.59
C SER A 90 -1.91 29.58 -6.63
N PRO A 91 -1.30 28.72 -5.79
CA PRO A 91 -1.58 27.30 -5.84
C PRO A 91 -3.04 27.15 -5.41
N LYS A 92 -3.94 27.13 -6.40
CA LYS A 92 -5.31 26.66 -6.25
C LYS A 92 -5.18 25.30 -5.60
N ASN A 93 -5.78 25.13 -4.41
CA ASN A 93 -5.71 23.93 -3.57
C ASN A 93 -5.44 22.66 -4.40
N GLN A 94 -4.16 22.28 -4.52
CA GLN A 94 -3.76 21.22 -5.44
C GLN A 94 -4.30 19.92 -4.86
N ARG A 95 -5.31 19.35 -5.51
CA ARG A 95 -5.90 18.08 -5.13
C ARG A 95 -5.54 17.07 -6.20
N ILE A 96 -4.76 16.07 -5.83
CA ILE A 96 -4.38 14.96 -6.71
C ILE A 96 -5.14 13.73 -6.21
N GLU A 97 -5.87 13.09 -7.10
CA GLU A 97 -6.53 11.81 -6.83
C GLU A 97 -5.82 10.71 -7.63
N SER A 98 -5.62 9.56 -7.01
CA SER A 98 -5.05 8.37 -7.65
C SER A 98 -5.81 7.14 -7.18
N THR A 99 -5.98 6.16 -8.05
CA THR A 99 -6.68 4.91 -7.74
C THR A 99 -5.98 3.73 -8.41
N SER A 100 -6.09 2.53 -7.83
CA SER A 100 -5.59 1.31 -8.47
C SER A 100 -6.32 0.97 -9.77
N GLY A 101 -7.59 1.39 -9.90
CA GLY A 101 -8.46 1.10 -11.03
C GLY A 101 -9.92 0.97 -10.60
N GLU A 102 -10.80 0.63 -11.54
CA GLU A 102 -12.21 0.35 -11.27
C GLU A 102 -12.41 -1.05 -10.67
N GLU A 103 -11.67 -2.04 -11.15
CA GLU A 103 -11.75 -3.41 -10.67
C GLU A 103 -10.71 -3.71 -9.57
N PRO A 104 -11.01 -4.59 -8.61
CA PRO A 104 -10.02 -5.15 -7.70
C PRO A 104 -8.97 -5.97 -8.45
N ILE A 105 -7.71 -5.88 -8.03
CA ILE A 105 -6.58 -6.51 -8.72
C ILE A 105 -5.88 -7.48 -7.75
N SER A 106 -5.52 -8.66 -8.23
CA SER A 106 -4.65 -9.60 -7.50
C SER A 106 -3.29 -9.67 -8.19
N HIS A 107 -2.24 -10.00 -7.43
CA HIS A 107 -0.97 -10.34 -8.05
C HIS A 107 -1.09 -11.64 -8.85
N PRO A 108 -0.35 -11.77 -9.97
CA PRO A 108 -0.35 -13.00 -10.77
C PRO A 108 0.09 -14.19 -9.91
N GLY A 109 -0.58 -15.35 -10.07
CA GLY A 109 -0.32 -16.57 -9.29
C GLY A 109 -1.16 -16.67 -8.02
N LEU A 110 -1.36 -15.58 -7.27
CA LEU A 110 -2.08 -15.63 -5.98
C LEU A 110 -3.55 -16.05 -6.09
N SER A 111 -4.27 -15.58 -7.11
CA SER A 111 -5.69 -15.90 -7.29
C SER A 111 -5.93 -17.37 -7.65
N GLU A 112 -4.98 -18.00 -8.32
CA GLU A 112 -5.05 -19.40 -8.75
C GLU A 112 -4.55 -20.35 -7.66
N SER A 113 -3.58 -19.91 -6.86
CA SER A 113 -2.92 -20.70 -5.81
C SER A 113 -3.61 -20.65 -4.44
N LEU A 114 -4.86 -20.20 -4.37
CA LEU A 114 -5.64 -20.18 -3.13
C LEU A 114 -5.80 -21.58 -2.54
N ALA A 115 -5.34 -21.74 -1.30
CA ALA A 115 -5.45 -22.99 -0.55
C ALA A 115 -6.87 -23.23 -0.01
N SER A 116 -7.65 -22.17 0.17
CA SER A 116 -9.05 -22.23 0.60
C SER A 116 -9.90 -21.19 -0.13
N PRO A 117 -11.18 -21.48 -0.41
CA PRO A 117 -12.11 -20.49 -0.99
C PRO A 117 -12.52 -19.41 0.02
N GLN A 118 -12.27 -19.62 1.33
CA GLN A 118 -12.62 -18.67 2.37
C GLN A 118 -11.71 -17.44 2.30
N LYS A 119 -12.35 -16.27 2.29
CA LYS A 119 -11.72 -14.95 2.25
C LYS A 119 -12.35 -14.06 3.33
N ALA A 120 -11.55 -13.22 3.97
CA ALA A 120 -12.04 -12.23 4.93
C ALA A 120 -11.79 -10.81 4.38
N SER A 121 -12.82 -9.97 4.31
CA SER A 121 -12.66 -8.60 3.83
C SER A 121 -11.93 -7.73 4.86
N ILE A 122 -10.93 -6.99 4.42
CA ILE A 122 -10.19 -6.04 5.23
C ILE A 122 -10.25 -4.67 4.56
N ILE A 123 -10.71 -3.67 5.30
CA ILE A 123 -10.72 -2.26 4.88
C ILE A 123 -9.87 -1.48 5.87
N HIS A 124 -8.93 -0.70 5.35
CA HIS A 124 -8.02 0.10 6.15
C HIS A 124 -7.93 1.52 5.57
N ARG A 125 -7.79 2.49 6.47
CA ARG A 125 -7.72 3.92 6.12
C ARG A 125 -6.57 4.54 6.86
N ASP A 126 -5.69 5.17 6.10
CA ASP A 126 -4.54 5.88 6.63
C ASP A 126 -4.66 7.37 6.28
N THR A 127 -4.27 8.23 7.22
CA THR A 127 -4.04 9.65 6.96
C THR A 127 -2.60 10.01 7.30
N PHE A 128 -1.86 10.49 6.30
CA PHE A 128 -0.48 10.95 6.47
C PHE A 128 -0.40 12.48 6.34
N MET A 129 0.40 13.10 7.20
CA MET A 129 0.86 14.47 7.03
C MET A 129 2.30 14.43 6.53
N CYS A 130 2.56 14.94 5.33
CA CYS A 130 3.87 14.92 4.69
C CYS A 130 4.38 16.34 4.42
N SER A 131 5.68 16.59 4.49
CA SER A 131 6.32 17.84 4.02
C SER A 131 7.37 17.56 2.94
N GLY A 132 7.68 18.59 2.14
CA GLY A 132 8.71 18.55 1.10
C GLY A 132 8.35 17.83 -0.20
N GLY A 133 7.52 16.78 -0.13
CA GLY A 133 7.01 16.01 -1.27
C GLY A 133 6.11 14.87 -0.79
N VAL A 134 5.60 14.05 -1.71
CA VAL A 134 4.79 12.87 -1.41
C VAL A 134 5.20 11.73 -2.34
N ASN A 135 5.78 10.67 -1.76
CA ASN A 135 6.04 9.41 -2.46
C ASN A 135 4.91 8.42 -2.15
N LEU A 136 3.90 8.37 -3.02
CA LEU A 136 2.70 7.57 -2.82
C LEU A 136 2.99 6.06 -2.77
N ALA A 137 3.93 5.56 -3.58
CA ALA A 137 4.30 4.15 -3.55
C ALA A 137 4.81 3.70 -2.17
N ARG A 138 5.59 4.56 -1.51
CA ARG A 138 6.06 4.30 -0.13
C ARG A 138 4.91 4.32 0.88
N LEU A 139 3.98 5.27 0.77
CA LEU A 139 2.81 5.34 1.66
C LEU A 139 1.90 4.12 1.49
N LEU A 140 1.60 3.72 0.26
CA LEU A 140 0.83 2.50 -0.04
C LEU A 140 1.53 1.25 0.50
N GLY A 141 2.86 1.16 0.41
CA GLY A 141 3.62 0.05 0.98
C GLY A 141 3.42 -0.08 2.50
N MET A 142 3.49 1.03 3.24
CA MET A 142 3.25 1.02 4.69
C MET A 142 1.80 0.67 5.03
N THR A 143 0.83 1.25 4.32
CA THR A 143 -0.60 0.92 4.50
C THR A 143 -0.87 -0.57 4.24
N ARG A 144 -0.30 -1.12 3.17
CA ARG A 144 -0.44 -2.54 2.83
C ARG A 144 0.19 -3.44 3.86
N GLN A 145 1.36 -3.08 4.39
CA GLN A 145 2.03 -3.83 5.45
C GLN A 145 1.12 -3.97 6.69
N THR A 146 0.49 -2.88 7.13
CA THR A 146 -0.48 -2.91 8.24
C THR A 146 -1.69 -3.81 7.95
N ILE A 147 -2.16 -3.86 6.70
CA ILE A 147 -3.26 -4.75 6.29
C ILE A 147 -2.83 -6.21 6.31
N LEU A 148 -1.60 -6.50 5.86
CA LEU A 148 -1.06 -7.85 5.84
C LEU A 148 -0.85 -8.37 7.27
N GLU A 149 -0.36 -7.54 8.19
CA GLU A 149 -0.26 -7.89 9.62
C GLU A 149 -1.63 -8.27 10.21
N ARG A 150 -2.69 -7.51 9.89
CA ARG A 150 -4.07 -7.87 10.29
C ARG A 150 -4.58 -9.15 9.63
N ALA A 151 -4.13 -9.44 8.41
CA ALA A 151 -4.46 -10.68 7.72
C ALA A 151 -3.77 -11.88 8.40
N GLU A 152 -2.52 -11.73 8.81
CA GLU A 152 -1.76 -12.74 9.56
C GLU A 152 -2.40 -13.03 10.92
N GLU A 153 -2.87 -11.99 11.64
CA GLU A 153 -3.66 -12.14 12.86
C GLU A 153 -4.95 -12.96 12.65
N ALA A 154 -5.55 -12.87 11.45
CA ALA A 154 -6.71 -13.66 11.04
C ALA A 154 -6.33 -15.06 10.48
N GLY A 155 -5.06 -15.43 10.51
CA GLY A 155 -4.54 -16.71 10.01
C GLY A 155 -4.47 -16.80 8.49
N ALA A 156 -4.58 -15.69 7.76
CA ALA A 156 -4.28 -15.60 6.34
C ALA A 156 -2.78 -15.34 6.10
N ASN A 157 -2.30 -15.56 4.88
CA ASN A 157 -0.89 -15.35 4.53
C ASN A 157 -0.69 -14.50 3.27
N CYS A 158 -1.75 -14.06 2.61
CA CYS A 158 -1.69 -13.18 1.45
C CYS A 158 -2.92 -12.28 1.34
N LEU A 159 -2.77 -11.20 0.58
CA LEU A 159 -3.88 -10.33 0.17
C LEU A 159 -4.25 -10.58 -1.30
N VAL A 160 -5.54 -10.65 -1.57
CA VAL A 160 -6.11 -10.77 -2.92
C VAL A 160 -7.20 -9.72 -3.15
N GLU A 161 -7.55 -9.49 -4.41
CA GLU A 161 -8.57 -8.51 -4.82
C GLU A 161 -8.32 -7.14 -4.17
N GLU A 162 -7.07 -6.70 -4.24
CA GLU A 162 -6.60 -5.45 -3.66
C GLU A 162 -7.14 -4.26 -4.48
N LYS A 163 -7.59 -3.22 -3.78
CA LYS A 163 -8.02 -1.95 -4.37
C LYS A 163 -7.66 -0.81 -3.46
N TRP A 164 -7.14 0.27 -4.03
CA TRP A 164 -6.81 1.46 -3.26
C TRP A 164 -7.24 2.74 -3.96
N LYS A 165 -7.57 3.74 -3.14
CA LYS A 165 -7.81 5.13 -3.54
C LYS A 165 -7.00 6.05 -2.64
N CYS A 166 -6.31 7.00 -3.25
CA CYS A 166 -5.53 8.02 -2.57
C CYS A 166 -6.01 9.42 -2.98
N VAL A 167 -6.08 10.33 -2.00
CA VAL A 167 -6.32 11.75 -2.22
C VAL A 167 -5.21 12.54 -1.52
N ILE A 168 -4.38 13.23 -2.29
CA ILE A 168 -3.38 14.17 -1.80
C ILE A 168 -4.00 15.56 -1.85
N THR A 169 -4.04 16.24 -0.71
CA THR A 169 -4.43 17.64 -0.62
C THR A 169 -3.21 18.51 -0.37
N GLY A 170 -3.13 19.58 -1.16
CA GLY A 170 -1.98 20.47 -1.26
C GLY A 170 -1.61 21.14 0.06
N PRO A 171 -0.46 21.83 0.08
CA PRO A 171 0.18 22.23 1.30
C PRO A 171 -0.71 23.19 2.10
N ARG A 172 -1.14 22.78 3.30
CA ARG A 172 -1.85 23.68 4.20
C ARG A 172 -0.83 24.69 4.75
N ARG A 173 -0.98 25.97 4.37
CA ARG A 173 -0.14 27.05 4.90
C ARG A 173 -0.31 27.15 6.42
N PRO A 174 0.74 27.50 7.19
CA PRO A 174 2.05 28.00 6.73
C PRO A 174 3.14 26.93 6.54
N ARG A 175 2.95 25.70 7.03
CA ARG A 175 4.04 24.69 7.13
C ARG A 175 4.36 23.91 5.85
N GLY A 176 3.63 24.16 4.76
CA GLY A 176 3.90 23.47 3.50
C GLY A 176 3.57 21.98 3.54
N ALA A 177 2.67 21.54 4.44
CA ALA A 177 2.39 20.12 4.67
C ALA A 177 1.21 19.63 3.82
N TYR A 178 1.43 18.54 3.10
CA TYR A 178 0.44 17.79 2.34
C TYR A 178 -0.31 16.84 3.26
N LYS A 179 -1.62 16.76 3.11
CA LYS A 179 -2.43 15.74 3.78
C LYS A 179 -2.83 14.69 2.77
N VAL A 180 -2.44 13.45 3.03
CA VAL A 180 -2.66 12.29 2.16
C VAL A 180 -3.66 11.37 2.83
N HIS A 181 -4.76 11.07 2.16
CA HIS A 181 -5.76 10.11 2.61
C HIS A 181 -5.70 8.87 1.74
N ILE A 182 -5.44 7.71 2.34
CA ILE A 182 -5.42 6.42 1.67
C ILE A 182 -6.59 5.60 2.17
N HIS A 183 -7.38 5.06 1.25
CA HIS A 183 -8.40 4.06 1.51
C HIS A 183 -8.02 2.80 0.75
N TYR A 184 -7.78 1.72 1.48
CA TYR A 184 -7.31 0.47 0.94
C TYR A 184 -8.28 -0.64 1.36
N SER A 185 -8.67 -1.47 0.41
CA SER A 185 -9.53 -2.63 0.62
C SER A 185 -8.90 -3.85 -0.03
N ALA A 186 -8.96 -4.99 0.64
CA ALA A 186 -8.48 -6.26 0.13
C ALA A 186 -9.25 -7.41 0.78
N PHE A 187 -9.00 -8.62 0.31
CA PHE A 187 -9.40 -9.85 0.99
C PHE A 187 -8.17 -10.58 1.51
N ALA A 188 -8.19 -10.92 2.79
CA ALA A 188 -7.24 -11.84 3.42
C ALA A 188 -7.60 -13.27 3.03
N ALA A 189 -6.63 -14.01 2.50
CA ALA A 189 -6.80 -15.38 2.05
C ALA A 189 -5.60 -16.26 2.42
N LYS A 190 -5.81 -17.57 2.37
CA LYS A 190 -4.73 -18.56 2.44
C LYS A 190 -4.33 -18.97 1.03
N SER A 191 -3.07 -18.81 0.68
CA SER A 191 -2.47 -19.24 -0.59
C SER A 191 -1.33 -20.23 -0.34
N LYS A 192 -1.05 -21.07 -1.33
CA LYS A 192 0.16 -21.89 -1.37
C LYS A 192 1.41 -21.06 -1.71
N GLU A 193 1.21 -19.95 -2.41
CA GLU A 193 2.27 -18.99 -2.77
C GLU A 193 2.43 -17.91 -1.70
N SER A 194 3.64 -17.39 -1.58
CA SER A 194 3.96 -16.29 -0.68
C SER A 194 3.46 -14.95 -1.23
N ASP A 195 3.06 -14.06 -0.33
CA ASP A 195 2.70 -12.70 -0.68
C ASP A 195 3.92 -11.93 -1.24
N PRO A 196 3.77 -11.14 -2.32
CA PRO A 196 4.89 -10.41 -2.93
C PRO A 196 5.30 -9.13 -2.17
N HIS A 197 4.62 -8.79 -1.07
CA HIS A 197 4.88 -7.61 -0.23
C HIS A 197 4.92 -6.27 -1.00
N LYS A 198 4.18 -6.18 -2.11
CA LYS A 198 4.14 -5.01 -2.99
C LYS A 198 2.69 -4.61 -3.27
N PRO A 199 2.32 -3.31 -3.19
CA PRO A 199 0.99 -2.87 -3.60
C PRO A 199 0.72 -3.12 -5.09
N VAL A 200 -0.54 -3.40 -5.42
CA VAL A 200 -1.00 -3.52 -6.81
C VAL A 200 -1.04 -2.17 -7.52
N ALA A 201 -0.92 -2.17 -8.84
CA ALA A 201 -1.09 -0.99 -9.71
C ALA A 201 -0.28 0.25 -9.29
N LEU A 202 0.98 0.06 -8.85
CA LEU A 202 1.85 1.17 -8.45
C LEU A 202 2.10 2.19 -9.57
N ASP A 203 1.97 1.80 -10.83
CA ASP A 203 2.13 2.71 -11.97
C ASP A 203 1.07 3.83 -12.00
N ASN A 204 -0.08 3.60 -11.35
CA ASN A 204 -1.15 4.60 -11.20
C ASN A 204 -0.90 5.55 -10.02
N ALA A 205 0.15 5.33 -9.21
CA ALA A 205 0.42 6.11 -8.02
C ALA A 205 1.10 7.44 -8.36
N GLN A 206 0.33 8.54 -8.33
CA GLN A 206 0.87 9.88 -8.57
C GLN A 206 1.30 10.54 -7.25
N GLY A 207 2.55 10.97 -7.20
CA GLY A 207 3.13 11.67 -6.05
C GLY A 207 3.25 13.18 -6.26
N VAL A 208 3.79 13.85 -5.24
CA VAL A 208 4.26 15.24 -5.34
C VAL A 208 5.79 15.20 -5.36
N PRO A 209 6.46 15.81 -6.36
CA PRO A 209 7.91 15.80 -6.45
C PRO A 209 8.54 16.47 -5.22
N GLY A 210 9.69 15.95 -4.79
CA GLY A 210 10.45 16.45 -3.64
C GLY A 210 10.74 15.39 -2.60
N LEU A 211 11.55 15.76 -1.59
CA LEU A 211 11.92 14.85 -0.50
C LEU A 211 10.74 14.74 0.48
N MET A 212 10.09 13.58 0.50
CA MET A 212 8.99 13.31 1.42
C MET A 212 9.51 13.12 2.84
N THR A 213 8.98 13.90 3.78
CA THR A 213 9.13 13.69 5.22
C THR A 213 7.76 13.46 5.83
N ILE A 214 7.55 12.32 6.49
CA ILE A 214 6.30 12.02 7.18
C ILE A 214 6.36 12.70 8.56
N LEU A 215 5.42 13.61 8.81
CA LEU A 215 5.28 14.32 10.07
C LEU A 215 4.36 13.57 11.04
N GLU A 216 3.32 12.93 10.51
CA GLU A 216 2.29 12.25 11.30
C GLU A 216 1.63 11.15 10.45
N ARG A 217 1.26 10.04 11.10
CA ARG A 217 0.40 8.97 10.56
C ARG A 217 -0.75 8.75 11.52
N GLN A 218 -1.96 8.64 11.00
CA GLN A 218 -3.17 8.27 11.73
C GLN A 218 -3.81 7.07 11.03
N GLU A 219 -4.02 5.99 11.79
CA GLU A 219 -4.55 4.68 11.35
C GLU A 219 -6.03 4.47 11.74
#